data_AF-A0A9E4HBG3-F1
#
_entry.id   AF-A0A9E4HBG3-F1
#
_cell.length_a   1.000
_cell.length_b   1.000
_cell.length_c   1.000
_cell.angle_alpha   90.00
_cell.angle_beta   90.00
_cell.angle_gamma   90.00
#
_symmetry.space_group_name_H-M   'P 1'
#
loop_
_entity.id
_entity.type
_entity.pdbx_description
1 polymer ?
#
loop_
_entity_poly.entity_id
_entity_poly.type
_entity_poly.pdbx_seq_one_letter_code
_entity_poly.pdbx_strand_id
1 'polypeptide(L)'
;MTTVSKPFSTWAPIMGEWELGETRAEYQGSDTSSRGVLLGHSRLGSGEVKTTVELSEEVDAGRILIGYESLNSRYVTAGLGGFGEAYVIAEFDPGLGWTRMDGAGSRTSLQADRSYEVSVKLDGQRLALSVDGIRVLSHVMPQPIANGQVGMFAWGIGTVAFGPVEVSTDPPTAFVVMQFSSPYDELYDEVIEPTCKDLGIKAYRARDIYRPSVILQDIIQGLAESNVIVAEISPTNANVFYELGYAHALHKPVILLAEQGRQLPFDISGYRVIFYENAIRGKSGLETQLRQHLSSIFNE
;
A
#
# COMPACT_ATOMS: atom_id res chain seq x y z
N MET A 1 -5.39 15.39 0.25
CA MET A 1 -6.52 14.49 0.42
C MET A 1 -7.62 14.89 -0.54
N THR A 2 -7.79 14.11 -1.61
CA THR A 2 -8.95 14.23 -2.49
C THR A 2 -9.91 13.13 -2.08
N THR A 3 -11.07 13.49 -1.53
CA THR A 3 -12.11 12.52 -1.19
C THR A 3 -13.03 12.34 -2.39
N VAL A 4 -13.16 11.12 -2.89
CA VAL A 4 -14.10 10.78 -3.96
C VAL A 4 -15.15 9.84 -3.39
N SER A 5 -16.42 10.20 -3.58
CA SER A 5 -17.57 9.33 -3.36
C SER A 5 -18.38 9.29 -4.66
N LYS A 6 -18.65 8.08 -5.15
CA LYS A 6 -19.48 7.84 -6.35
C LYS A 6 -20.57 6.82 -6.01
N PRO A 7 -21.78 6.97 -6.57
CA PRO A 7 -22.88 6.06 -6.28
C PRO A 7 -22.60 4.65 -6.79
N PHE A 8 -23.13 3.64 -6.09
CA PHE A 8 -22.95 2.24 -6.47
C PHE A 8 -23.60 1.86 -7.80
N SER A 9 -24.58 2.63 -8.27
CA SER A 9 -25.17 2.50 -9.62
C SER A 9 -24.14 2.60 -10.76
N THR A 10 -22.94 3.13 -10.47
CA THR A 10 -21.82 3.20 -11.42
C THR A 10 -20.78 2.09 -11.25
N TRP A 11 -20.91 1.22 -10.26
CA TRP A 11 -19.92 0.17 -9.95
C TRP A 11 -20.18 -1.10 -10.78
N ALA A 12 -19.14 -1.93 -10.93
CA ALA A 12 -19.20 -3.13 -11.75
C ALA A 12 -19.16 -4.41 -10.90
N PRO A 13 -20.21 -5.25 -10.92
CA PRO A 13 -20.18 -6.56 -10.29
C PRO A 13 -19.33 -7.51 -11.14
N ILE A 14 -18.24 -8.02 -10.56
CA ILE A 14 -17.30 -8.93 -11.23
C ILE A 14 -17.61 -10.39 -10.89
N MET A 15 -18.05 -10.64 -9.66
CA MET A 15 -18.39 -11.97 -9.17
C MET A 15 -19.55 -11.87 -8.18
N GLY A 16 -20.41 -12.88 -8.16
CA GLY A 16 -21.58 -12.93 -7.28
C GLY A 16 -22.75 -12.10 -7.80
N GLU A 17 -23.90 -12.28 -7.16
CA GLU A 17 -25.12 -11.51 -7.45
C GLU A 17 -25.21 -10.29 -6.52
N TRP A 18 -25.43 -9.12 -7.12
CA TRP A 18 -25.43 -7.84 -6.43
C TRP A 18 -26.65 -7.01 -6.81
N GLU A 19 -27.26 -6.39 -5.82
CA GLU A 19 -28.23 -5.31 -6.00
C GLU A 19 -27.53 -3.96 -5.74
N LEU A 20 -27.55 -3.08 -6.74
CA LEU A 20 -26.83 -1.80 -6.70
C LEU A 20 -27.82 -0.63 -6.68
N GLY A 21 -27.81 0.13 -5.59
CA GLY A 21 -28.54 1.39 -5.44
C GLY A 21 -27.62 2.61 -5.55
N GLU A 22 -28.14 3.77 -5.18
CA GLU A 22 -27.34 5.01 -5.15
C GLU A 22 -26.36 5.02 -3.97
N THR A 23 -26.82 4.62 -2.77
CA THR A 23 -26.05 4.70 -1.52
C THR A 23 -25.85 3.37 -0.82
N ARG A 24 -26.39 2.27 -1.38
CA ARG A 24 -26.29 0.92 -0.83
C ARG A 24 -25.98 -0.06 -1.95
N ALA A 25 -25.06 -0.98 -1.70
CA ALA A 25 -24.83 -2.15 -2.54
C ALA A 25 -25.01 -3.39 -1.66
N GLU A 26 -25.70 -4.41 -2.16
CA GLU A 26 -26.02 -5.61 -1.40
C GLU A 26 -25.69 -6.86 -2.20
N TYR A 27 -24.75 -7.64 -1.67
CA TYR A 27 -24.47 -8.98 -2.13
C TYR A 27 -25.57 -9.92 -1.62
N GLN A 28 -26.09 -10.79 -2.48
CA GLN A 28 -27.29 -11.59 -2.19
C GLN A 28 -27.01 -12.94 -1.50
N GLY A 29 -25.74 -13.27 -1.21
CA GLY A 29 -25.37 -14.58 -0.67
C GLY A 29 -25.42 -15.69 -1.73
N SER A 30 -25.07 -16.92 -1.34
CA SER A 30 -25.50 -18.11 -2.09
C SER A 30 -25.53 -19.37 -1.22
N ASP A 31 -26.38 -20.32 -1.60
CA ASP A 31 -26.48 -21.66 -0.98
C ASP A 31 -25.16 -22.46 -1.06
N THR A 32 -24.24 -22.03 -1.94
CA THR A 32 -22.93 -22.66 -2.17
C THR A 32 -21.77 -21.90 -1.53
N SER A 33 -22.03 -20.86 -0.72
CA SER A 33 -21.01 -19.98 -0.14
C SER A 33 -20.10 -19.34 -1.19
N SER A 34 -20.70 -18.81 -2.25
CA SER A 34 -19.99 -18.13 -3.33
C SER A 34 -19.40 -16.80 -2.85
N ARG A 35 -18.51 -16.22 -3.67
CA ARG A 35 -17.83 -14.96 -3.35
C ARG A 35 -18.47 -13.84 -4.18
N GLY A 36 -18.57 -12.67 -3.58
CA GLY A 36 -18.92 -11.43 -4.22
C GLY A 36 -17.67 -10.56 -4.43
N VAL A 37 -17.49 -10.02 -5.63
CA VAL A 37 -16.53 -8.95 -5.92
C VAL A 37 -17.25 -7.85 -6.67
N LEU A 38 -17.25 -6.65 -6.10
CA LEU A 38 -17.83 -5.43 -6.67
C LEU A 38 -16.73 -4.36 -6.77
N LEU A 39 -16.53 -3.77 -7.95
CA LEU A 39 -15.43 -2.82 -8.17
C LEU A 39 -15.91 -1.40 -8.44
N GLY A 40 -15.20 -0.45 -7.83
CA GLY A 40 -15.38 0.97 -8.06
C GLY A 40 -14.37 1.54 -9.05
N HIS A 41 -14.50 2.84 -9.30
CA HIS A 41 -13.63 3.57 -10.25
C HIS A 41 -12.30 4.02 -9.64
N SER A 42 -12.26 4.19 -8.33
CA SER A 42 -11.10 4.74 -7.63
C SER A 42 -9.97 3.72 -7.56
N ARG A 43 -8.73 4.18 -7.76
CA ARG A 43 -7.51 3.42 -7.48
C ARG A 43 -6.86 3.94 -6.19
N LEU A 44 -6.12 3.08 -5.49
CA LEU A 44 -5.44 3.44 -4.24
C LEU A 44 -4.03 2.84 -4.19
N GLY A 45 -3.03 3.70 -4.20
CA GLY A 45 -1.63 3.34 -3.87
C GLY A 45 -1.19 3.82 -2.47
N SER A 46 -1.87 4.83 -1.92
CA SER A 46 -1.68 5.33 -0.55
C SER A 46 -2.92 6.14 -0.13
N GLY A 47 -3.34 6.01 1.12
CA GLY A 47 -4.50 6.73 1.67
C GLY A 47 -5.47 5.82 2.44
N GLU A 48 -6.75 6.19 2.47
CA GLU A 48 -7.76 5.49 3.29
C GLU A 48 -9.08 5.30 2.52
N VAL A 49 -9.67 4.11 2.69
CA VAL A 49 -11.02 3.78 2.22
C VAL A 49 -11.92 3.58 3.43
N LYS A 50 -13.12 4.19 3.40
CA LYS A 50 -14.15 4.04 4.44
C LYS A 50 -15.47 3.60 3.83
N THR A 51 -16.20 2.77 4.55
CA THR A 51 -17.58 2.41 4.24
C THR A 51 -18.27 1.89 5.50
N THR A 52 -19.57 1.63 5.42
CA THR A 52 -20.25 0.80 6.41
C THR A 52 -20.48 -0.60 5.87
N VAL A 53 -20.43 -1.59 6.76
CA VAL A 53 -20.68 -3.01 6.44
C VAL A 53 -21.76 -3.54 7.36
N GLU A 54 -22.73 -4.25 6.81
CA GLU A 54 -23.81 -4.94 7.53
C GLU A 54 -23.84 -6.39 7.04
N LEU A 55 -23.83 -7.33 7.98
CA LEU A 55 -23.86 -8.77 7.71
C LEU A 55 -25.20 -9.31 8.18
N SER A 56 -25.92 -10.03 7.33
CA SER A 56 -27.19 -10.67 7.76
C SER A 56 -26.95 -11.90 8.64
N GLU A 57 -25.83 -12.60 8.43
CA GLU A 57 -25.42 -13.72 9.29
C GLU A 57 -24.03 -13.46 9.88
N GLU A 58 -23.79 -13.90 11.12
CA GLU A 58 -22.46 -13.86 11.74
C GLU A 58 -21.43 -14.68 10.94
N VAL A 59 -21.92 -15.56 10.05
CA VAL A 59 -21.06 -16.44 9.25
C VAL A 59 -20.44 -15.80 8.03
N ASP A 60 -21.03 -14.68 7.61
CA ASP A 60 -20.65 -13.97 6.41
C ASP A 60 -19.39 -13.11 6.64
N ALA A 61 -18.86 -12.58 5.55
CA ALA A 61 -17.73 -11.68 5.53
C ALA A 61 -18.02 -10.53 4.57
N GLY A 62 -17.73 -9.32 5.03
CA GLY A 62 -17.83 -8.09 4.26
C GLY A 62 -16.57 -7.26 4.46
N ARG A 63 -15.82 -7.05 3.38
CA ARG A 63 -14.47 -6.46 3.44
C ARG A 63 -14.25 -5.45 2.32
N ILE A 64 -13.40 -4.46 2.60
CA ILE A 64 -12.86 -3.57 1.58
C ILE A 64 -11.78 -4.34 0.81
N LEU A 65 -11.81 -4.23 -0.51
CA LEU A 65 -10.84 -4.81 -1.44
C LEU A 65 -9.92 -3.68 -1.97
N ILE A 66 -8.61 -3.91 -1.95
CA ILE A 66 -7.60 -2.98 -2.44
C ILE A 66 -6.63 -3.69 -3.39
N GLY A 67 -6.22 -2.99 -4.46
CA GLY A 67 -5.18 -3.46 -5.37
C GLY A 67 -5.69 -4.39 -6.47
N TYR A 68 -6.98 -4.35 -6.80
CA TYR A 68 -7.50 -5.17 -7.90
C TYR A 68 -7.04 -4.66 -9.27
N GLU A 69 -6.53 -5.55 -10.10
CA GLU A 69 -6.24 -5.26 -11.52
C GLU A 69 -6.99 -6.22 -12.44
N SER A 70 -7.00 -7.50 -12.09
CA SER A 70 -7.70 -8.55 -12.82
C SER A 70 -8.01 -9.73 -11.91
N LEU A 71 -8.85 -10.66 -12.39
CA LEU A 71 -9.13 -11.92 -11.69
C LEU A 71 -7.89 -12.80 -11.51
N ASN A 72 -6.85 -12.58 -12.33
CA ASN A 72 -5.60 -13.31 -12.32
C ASN A 72 -4.46 -12.50 -11.69
N SER A 73 -4.78 -11.42 -10.96
CA SER A 73 -3.82 -10.63 -10.21
C SER A 73 -4.00 -10.84 -8.72
N ARG A 74 -2.95 -10.57 -7.95
CA ARG A 74 -3.04 -10.53 -6.49
C ARG A 74 -3.83 -9.31 -6.05
N TYR A 75 -4.63 -9.45 -5.00
CA TYR A 75 -5.29 -8.32 -4.34
C TYR A 75 -5.52 -8.62 -2.87
N VAL A 76 -5.75 -7.58 -2.08
CA VAL A 76 -5.90 -7.67 -0.63
C VAL A 76 -7.32 -7.30 -0.24
N THR A 77 -7.85 -7.97 0.78
CA THR A 77 -9.11 -7.60 1.43
C THR A 77 -8.88 -7.39 2.92
N ALA A 78 -9.58 -6.41 3.49
CA ALA A 78 -9.57 -6.18 4.92
C ALA A 78 -10.95 -5.72 5.42
N GLY A 79 -11.42 -6.29 6.54
CA GLY A 79 -12.74 -5.99 7.07
C GLY A 79 -13.26 -7.07 8.00
N LEU A 80 -14.57 -7.30 7.95
CA LEU A 80 -15.28 -8.19 8.86
C LEU A 80 -15.34 -9.63 8.35
N GLY A 81 -15.26 -10.57 9.29
CA GLY A 81 -15.60 -11.98 9.11
C GLY A 81 -14.60 -12.79 8.29
N GLY A 82 -14.74 -14.12 8.35
CA GLY A 82 -13.93 -15.13 7.66
C GLY A 82 -12.76 -15.69 8.48
N PHE A 83 -12.22 -16.84 8.08
CA PHE A 83 -11.18 -17.59 8.82
C PHE A 83 -11.48 -17.86 10.31
N GLY A 84 -12.76 -17.81 10.71
CA GLY A 84 -13.18 -17.95 12.12
C GLY A 84 -12.96 -16.69 12.98
N GLU A 85 -12.51 -15.58 12.38
CA GLU A 85 -12.17 -14.34 13.08
C GLU A 85 -13.17 -13.22 12.77
N ALA A 86 -13.29 -12.27 13.70
CA ALA A 86 -14.16 -11.10 13.51
C ALA A 86 -13.55 -10.08 12.54
N TYR A 87 -12.24 -9.89 12.60
CA TYR A 87 -11.50 -8.93 11.79
C TYR A 87 -10.39 -9.65 11.06
N VAL A 88 -10.26 -9.41 9.76
CA VAL A 88 -9.33 -10.13 8.90
C VAL A 88 -8.66 -9.18 7.92
N ILE A 89 -7.35 -9.40 7.72
CA ILE A 89 -6.62 -8.98 6.52
C ILE A 89 -6.23 -10.26 5.77
N ALA A 90 -6.63 -10.37 4.51
CA ALA A 90 -6.36 -11.55 3.68
C ALA A 90 -5.95 -11.15 2.27
N GLU A 91 -5.05 -11.93 1.69
CA GLU A 91 -4.60 -11.78 0.31
C GLU A 91 -5.19 -12.91 -0.53
N PHE A 92 -5.63 -12.56 -1.74
CA PHE A 92 -5.87 -13.53 -2.79
C PHE A 92 -4.65 -13.58 -3.71
N ASP A 93 -4.11 -14.78 -3.92
CA ASP A 93 -3.12 -15.06 -4.95
C ASP A 93 -3.70 -16.08 -5.94
N PRO A 94 -3.61 -15.85 -7.27
CA PRO A 94 -4.17 -16.76 -8.27
C PRO A 94 -3.60 -18.19 -8.21
N GLY A 95 -2.34 -18.35 -7.80
CA GLY A 95 -1.65 -19.64 -7.70
C GLY A 95 -1.83 -20.33 -6.35
N LEU A 96 -1.96 -19.57 -5.25
CA LEU A 96 -2.09 -20.11 -3.89
C LEU A 96 -3.51 -20.06 -3.31
N GLY A 97 -4.40 -19.28 -3.90
CA GLY A 97 -5.72 -18.98 -3.38
C GLY A 97 -5.68 -17.95 -2.24
N TRP A 98 -6.61 -18.08 -1.29
CA TRP A 98 -6.74 -17.13 -0.19
C TRP A 98 -5.80 -17.48 0.96
N THR A 99 -4.99 -16.50 1.36
CA THR A 99 -4.12 -16.58 2.53
C THR A 99 -4.52 -15.53 3.55
N ARG A 100 -4.66 -15.95 4.80
CA ARG A 100 -4.87 -15.04 5.93
C ARG A 100 -3.54 -14.40 6.31
N MET A 101 -3.48 -13.08 6.25
CA MET A 101 -2.28 -12.30 6.58
C MET A 101 -2.27 -11.92 8.06
N ASP A 102 -3.43 -11.49 8.58
CA ASP A 102 -3.63 -11.14 9.97
C ASP A 102 -5.10 -11.29 10.34
N GLY A 103 -5.37 -11.41 11.64
CA GLY A 103 -6.74 -11.41 12.12
C GLY A 103 -6.86 -11.47 13.64
N ALA A 104 -8.04 -11.06 14.12
CA ALA A 104 -8.31 -10.88 15.54
C ALA A 104 -9.81 -11.02 15.86
N GLY A 105 -10.08 -11.36 17.12
CA GLY A 105 -11.43 -11.55 17.65
C GLY A 105 -12.08 -12.84 17.17
N SER A 106 -13.08 -13.33 17.90
CA SER A 106 -13.86 -14.48 17.45
C SER A 106 -14.97 -14.01 16.52
N ARG A 107 -15.25 -14.74 15.44
CA ARG A 107 -16.35 -14.41 14.52
C ARG A 107 -17.70 -14.20 15.24
N THR A 108 -17.96 -14.91 16.32
CA THR A 108 -19.19 -14.77 17.14
C THR A 108 -19.28 -13.45 17.90
N SER A 109 -18.27 -12.58 17.80
CA SER A 109 -18.32 -11.21 18.31
C SER A 109 -18.98 -10.25 17.32
N LEU A 110 -19.14 -10.66 16.06
CA LEU A 110 -19.94 -9.94 15.07
C LEU A 110 -21.42 -10.24 15.33
N GLN A 111 -22.21 -9.18 15.36
CA GLN A 111 -23.67 -9.19 15.45
C GLN A 111 -24.27 -9.04 14.05
N ALA A 112 -25.22 -9.91 13.72
CA ALA A 112 -26.07 -9.81 12.54
C ALA A 112 -26.89 -8.51 12.54
N ASP A 113 -27.18 -7.98 11.35
CA ASP A 113 -27.95 -6.76 11.07
C ASP A 113 -27.42 -5.48 11.74
N ARG A 114 -26.23 -5.55 12.34
CA ARG A 114 -25.51 -4.39 12.87
C ARG A 114 -24.71 -3.75 11.75
N SER A 115 -24.85 -2.43 11.62
CA SER A 115 -23.97 -1.63 10.78
C SER A 115 -22.67 -1.29 11.52
N TYR A 116 -21.53 -1.60 10.90
CA TYR A 116 -20.18 -1.29 11.38
C TYR A 116 -19.54 -0.25 10.48
N GLU A 117 -18.88 0.76 11.04
CA GLU A 117 -17.98 1.62 10.27
C GLU A 117 -16.66 0.88 10.06
N VAL A 118 -16.24 0.68 8.81
CA VAL A 118 -15.00 -0.01 8.47
C VAL A 118 -14.10 0.93 7.70
N SER A 119 -12.87 1.12 8.17
CA SER A 119 -11.83 1.84 7.44
C SER A 119 -10.57 1.02 7.24
N VAL A 120 -9.99 1.13 6.04
CA VAL A 120 -8.71 0.53 5.70
C VAL A 120 -7.77 1.61 5.22
N LYS A 121 -6.69 1.82 5.96
CA LYS A 121 -5.61 2.74 5.60
C LYS A 121 -4.42 1.98 5.05
N LEU A 122 -3.89 2.45 3.93
CA LEU A 122 -2.70 1.95 3.26
C LEU A 122 -1.61 3.03 3.24
N ASP A 123 -0.50 2.75 3.93
CA ASP A 123 0.73 3.55 3.88
C ASP A 123 1.85 2.65 3.34
N GLY A 124 2.20 2.77 2.05
CA GLY A 124 3.18 1.90 1.41
C GLY A 124 2.78 0.43 1.45
N GLN A 125 3.43 -0.37 2.30
CA GLN A 125 3.06 -1.77 2.55
C GLN A 125 2.30 -1.99 3.86
N ARG A 126 2.13 -0.97 4.70
CA ARG A 126 1.37 -1.10 5.94
C ARG A 126 -0.11 -0.91 5.65
N LEU A 127 -0.89 -1.94 5.96
CA LEU A 127 -2.34 -1.90 5.96
C LEU A 127 -2.84 -1.87 7.41
N ALA A 128 -3.68 -0.90 7.74
CA ALA A 128 -4.33 -0.80 9.04
C ALA A 128 -5.85 -0.88 8.87
N LEU A 129 -6.48 -1.79 9.61
CA LEU A 129 -7.93 -1.95 9.64
C LEU A 129 -8.47 -1.33 10.92
N SER A 130 -9.45 -0.45 10.79
CA SER A 130 -10.22 0.09 11.90
C SER A 130 -11.70 -0.26 11.76
N VAL A 131 -12.33 -0.56 12.88
CA VAL A 131 -13.76 -0.82 12.99
C VAL A 131 -14.33 0.08 14.08
N ASP A 132 -15.38 0.84 13.77
CA ASP A 132 -16.02 1.82 14.65
C ASP A 132 -15.01 2.81 15.29
N GLY A 133 -14.06 3.28 14.48
CA GLY A 133 -12.99 4.19 14.89
C GLY A 133 -11.84 3.55 15.69
N ILE A 134 -11.90 2.25 15.99
CA ILE A 134 -10.86 1.52 16.71
C ILE A 134 -10.00 0.74 15.73
N ARG A 135 -8.69 1.01 15.71
CA ARG A 135 -7.73 0.21 14.92
C ARG A 135 -7.59 -1.19 15.54
N VAL A 136 -8.14 -2.18 14.86
CA VAL A 136 -8.18 -3.58 15.31
C VAL A 136 -7.02 -4.42 14.76
N LEU A 137 -6.47 -4.07 13.58
CA LEU A 137 -5.31 -4.74 12.98
C LEU A 137 -4.33 -3.74 12.36
N SER A 138 -3.05 -4.10 12.33
CA SER A 138 -2.02 -3.42 11.54
C SER A 138 -0.98 -4.43 11.07
N HIS A 139 -0.89 -4.59 9.74
CA HIS A 139 -0.03 -5.57 9.11
C HIS A 139 0.87 -4.92 8.07
N VAL A 140 2.13 -5.36 7.98
CA VAL A 140 3.04 -4.97 6.90
C VAL A 140 3.03 -6.10 5.87
N MET A 141 2.49 -5.82 4.70
CA MET A 141 2.44 -6.78 3.60
C MET A 141 3.85 -7.19 3.18
N PRO A 142 4.10 -8.46 2.85
CA PRO A 142 5.42 -8.93 2.45
C PRO A 142 5.91 -8.34 1.12
N GLN A 143 4.99 -7.84 0.29
CA GLN A 143 5.28 -7.19 -0.98
C GLN A 143 4.38 -5.96 -1.18
N PRO A 144 4.79 -4.98 -2.01
CA PRO A 144 3.96 -3.85 -2.37
C PRO A 144 2.58 -4.26 -2.91
N ILE A 145 1.54 -3.55 -2.47
CA ILE A 145 0.21 -3.68 -3.05
C ILE A 145 0.16 -2.82 -4.31
N ALA A 146 -0.35 -3.37 -5.42
CA ALA A 146 -0.52 -2.64 -6.66
C ALA A 146 -1.43 -1.42 -6.48
N ASN A 147 -1.21 -0.36 -7.27
CA ASN A 147 -2.12 0.80 -7.36
C ASN A 147 -3.38 0.44 -8.17
N GLY A 148 -4.08 -0.60 -7.72
CA GLY A 148 -5.25 -1.17 -8.38
C GLY A 148 -6.55 -0.50 -7.92
N GLN A 149 -7.65 -0.98 -8.48
CA GLN A 149 -9.00 -0.55 -8.12
C GLN A 149 -9.34 -0.93 -6.68
N VAL A 150 -10.14 -0.06 -6.06
CA VAL A 150 -10.82 -0.31 -4.79
C VAL A 150 -12.16 -0.98 -5.08
N GLY A 151 -12.53 -1.93 -4.23
CA GLY A 151 -13.78 -2.68 -4.36
C GLY A 151 -14.33 -3.15 -3.02
N MET A 152 -15.44 -3.87 -3.09
CA MET A 152 -16.04 -4.60 -1.98
C MET A 152 -15.93 -6.09 -2.23
N PHE A 153 -15.60 -6.82 -1.17
CA PHE A 153 -15.54 -8.27 -1.14
C PHE A 153 -16.59 -8.79 -0.18
N ALA A 154 -17.40 -9.73 -0.65
CA ALA A 154 -18.37 -10.44 0.17
C ALA A 154 -18.15 -11.95 0.08
N TRP A 155 -18.46 -12.67 1.14
CA TRP A 155 -18.51 -14.13 1.14
C TRP A 155 -19.47 -14.60 2.22
N GLY A 156 -20.35 -15.54 1.90
CA GLY A 156 -21.37 -15.95 2.86
C GLY A 156 -22.55 -16.63 2.23
N ILE A 157 -23.47 -17.08 3.09
CA ILE A 157 -24.77 -17.59 2.67
C ILE A 157 -25.84 -16.51 2.74
N GLY A 158 -25.67 -15.53 3.63
CA GLY A 158 -26.57 -14.41 3.81
C GLY A 158 -26.21 -13.22 2.92
N THR A 159 -27.03 -12.18 3.03
CA THR A 159 -26.75 -10.89 2.41
C THR A 159 -25.65 -10.13 3.15
N VAL A 160 -24.87 -9.38 2.38
CA VAL A 160 -23.84 -8.47 2.89
C VAL A 160 -24.05 -7.12 2.23
N ALA A 161 -24.34 -6.10 3.02
CA ALA A 161 -24.60 -4.75 2.53
C ALA A 161 -23.44 -3.81 2.84
N PHE A 162 -23.16 -2.93 1.87
CA PHE A 162 -22.17 -1.87 1.96
C PHE A 162 -22.84 -0.51 1.80
N GLY A 163 -22.49 0.43 2.66
CA GLY A 163 -22.90 1.83 2.56
C GLY A 163 -21.99 2.66 1.64
N PRO A 164 -22.21 3.99 1.56
CA PRO A 164 -21.41 4.86 0.72
C PRO A 164 -19.91 4.68 0.96
N VAL A 165 -19.13 4.68 -0.12
CA VAL A 165 -17.68 4.51 -0.05
C VAL A 165 -17.00 5.85 -0.20
N GLU A 166 -16.10 6.14 0.74
CA GLU A 166 -15.23 7.31 0.69
C GLU A 166 -13.80 6.83 0.46
N VAL A 167 -13.19 7.29 -0.62
CA VAL A 167 -11.76 7.04 -0.90
C VAL A 167 -11.01 8.35 -0.79
N SER A 168 -10.03 8.40 0.10
CA SER A 168 -9.09 9.50 0.25
C SER A 168 -7.70 9.03 -0.16
N THR A 169 -7.04 9.78 -1.05
CA THR A 169 -5.68 9.47 -1.50
C THR A 169 -4.66 10.42 -0.87
N ASP A 170 -3.52 9.84 -0.52
CA ASP A 170 -2.35 10.55 -0.03
C ASP A 170 -1.26 10.58 -1.10
N PRO A 171 -0.39 11.62 -1.13
CA PRO A 171 0.75 11.65 -2.04
C PRO A 171 1.66 10.44 -1.81
N PRO A 172 2.21 9.84 -2.88
CA PRO A 172 3.21 8.80 -2.73
C PRO A 172 4.44 9.33 -1.98
N THR A 173 5.14 8.45 -1.28
CA THR A 173 6.34 8.82 -0.52
C THR A 173 7.58 8.07 -0.99
N ALA A 174 8.73 8.74 -0.91
CA ALA A 174 10.04 8.18 -1.18
C ALA A 174 10.90 8.24 0.08
N PHE A 175 11.34 7.09 0.59
CA PHE A 175 12.30 7.06 1.70
C PHE A 175 13.72 7.05 1.16
N VAL A 176 14.53 8.02 1.58
CA VAL A 176 15.89 8.19 1.09
C VAL A 176 16.88 7.59 2.08
N VAL A 177 17.61 6.58 1.61
CA VAL A 177 18.66 5.86 2.34
C VAL A 177 20.01 6.41 1.88
N MET A 178 20.75 7.06 2.77
CA MET A 178 22.01 7.72 2.42
C MET A 178 22.87 8.02 3.64
N GLN A 179 24.14 8.35 3.40
CA GLN A 179 25.02 8.87 4.45
C GLN A 179 24.68 10.33 4.80
N PHE A 180 24.62 10.66 6.09
CA PHE A 180 24.40 12.04 6.58
C PHE A 180 25.71 12.83 6.67
N SER A 181 26.24 13.22 5.53
CA SER A 181 27.36 14.15 5.42
C SER A 181 27.42 14.77 4.03
N SER A 182 28.01 15.95 3.91
CA SER A 182 28.45 16.47 2.61
C SER A 182 29.36 15.44 1.91
N PRO A 183 29.26 15.25 0.57
CA PRO A 183 28.42 15.99 -0.38
C PRO A 183 26.99 15.44 -0.55
N TYR A 184 26.57 14.46 0.25
CA TYR A 184 25.30 13.75 0.07
C TYR A 184 24.12 14.57 0.59
N ASP A 185 24.31 15.40 1.62
CA ASP A 185 23.26 16.32 2.07
C ASP A 185 22.81 17.24 0.92
N GLU A 186 23.75 17.80 0.16
CA GLU A 186 23.49 18.63 -1.00
C GLU A 186 22.81 17.84 -2.13
N LEU A 187 23.19 16.58 -2.34
CA LEU A 187 22.50 15.71 -3.30
C LEU A 187 21.01 15.53 -2.95
N TYR A 188 20.68 15.37 -1.67
CA TYR A 188 19.29 15.27 -1.24
C TYR A 188 18.54 16.59 -1.46
N ASP A 189 19.07 17.69 -0.90
CA ASP A 189 18.43 19.01 -0.86
C ASP A 189 18.29 19.61 -2.27
N GLU A 190 19.27 19.38 -3.15
CA GLU A 190 19.32 20.02 -4.46
C GLU A 190 18.80 19.18 -5.63
N VAL A 191 18.70 17.85 -5.46
CA VAL A 191 18.36 16.93 -6.56
C VAL A 191 17.22 16.00 -6.19
N ILE A 192 17.38 15.17 -5.15
CA ILE A 192 16.41 14.11 -4.84
C ILE A 192 15.07 14.69 -4.40
N GLU A 193 15.06 15.57 -3.39
CA GLU A 193 13.83 16.16 -2.88
C GLU A 193 13.12 17.03 -3.95
N PRO A 194 13.80 17.96 -4.66
CA PRO A 194 13.16 18.73 -5.73
C PRO A 194 12.58 17.87 -6.85
N THR A 195 13.29 16.82 -7.29
CA THR A 195 12.80 15.91 -8.34
C THR A 195 11.57 15.13 -7.89
N CYS A 196 11.55 14.66 -6.65
CA CYS A 196 10.37 14.00 -6.09
C CYS A 196 9.19 14.96 -5.96
N LYS A 197 9.44 16.18 -5.47
CA LYS A 197 8.43 17.23 -5.28
C LYS A 197 7.77 17.63 -6.60
N ASP A 198 8.54 17.77 -7.68
CA ASP A 198 8.04 18.06 -9.04
C ASP A 198 7.07 16.99 -9.55
N LEU A 199 7.20 15.74 -9.07
CA LEU A 199 6.33 14.62 -9.39
C LEU A 199 5.20 14.42 -8.36
N GLY A 200 5.07 15.30 -7.37
CA GLY A 200 4.10 15.16 -6.28
C GLY A 200 4.42 14.05 -5.28
N ILE A 201 5.66 13.56 -5.27
CA ILE A 201 6.16 12.55 -4.34
C ILE A 201 6.79 13.24 -3.13
N LYS A 202 6.41 12.83 -1.92
CA LYS A 202 7.01 13.33 -0.69
C LYS A 202 8.26 12.52 -0.34
N ALA A 203 9.43 13.08 -0.62
CA ALA A 203 10.71 12.52 -0.17
C ALA A 203 10.98 12.85 1.31
N TYR A 204 11.61 11.93 2.03
CA TYR A 204 12.12 12.16 3.38
C TYR A 204 13.20 11.13 3.74
N ARG A 205 14.04 11.44 4.73
CA ARG A 205 15.08 10.56 5.25
C ARG A 205 14.96 10.39 6.77
N ALA A 206 15.63 9.39 7.34
CA ALA A 206 15.50 9.07 8.77
C ALA A 206 15.75 10.28 9.71
N ARG A 207 16.64 11.21 9.31
CA ARG A 207 16.94 12.44 10.05
C ARG A 207 15.73 13.38 10.20
N ASP A 208 14.76 13.30 9.30
CA ASP A 208 13.57 14.17 9.30
C ASP A 208 12.47 13.66 10.25
N ILE A 209 12.70 12.52 10.90
CA ILE A 209 11.76 11.91 11.85
C ILE A 209 12.04 12.45 13.25
N TYR A 210 11.19 13.37 13.70
CA TYR A 210 11.29 14.00 15.02
C TYR A 210 10.29 13.38 16.00
N ARG A 211 10.60 12.21 16.55
CA ARG A 211 9.78 11.52 17.56
C ARG A 211 10.67 10.81 18.62
N PRO A 212 10.19 10.64 19.86
CA PRO A 212 10.92 9.93 20.91
C PRO A 212 10.78 8.41 20.70
N SER A 213 11.54 7.86 19.76
CA SER A 213 11.51 6.46 19.32
C SER A 213 12.92 5.90 19.12
N VAL A 214 13.02 4.58 18.96
CA VAL A 214 14.29 3.95 18.59
C VAL A 214 14.52 4.21 17.10
N ILE A 215 15.63 4.87 16.76
CA ILE A 215 15.97 5.28 15.37
C ILE A 215 15.81 4.11 14.37
N LEU A 216 16.27 2.91 14.74
CA LEU A 216 16.15 1.74 13.88
C LEU A 216 14.68 1.36 13.60
N GLN A 217 13.78 1.53 14.56
CA GLN A 217 12.35 1.28 14.36
C GLN A 217 11.74 2.29 13.40
N ASP A 218 12.14 3.57 13.50
CA ASP A 218 11.69 4.62 12.59
C ASP A 218 12.17 4.37 11.16
N ILE A 219 13.40 3.90 11.00
CA ILE A 219 13.95 3.49 9.70
C ILE A 219 13.18 2.31 9.14
N ILE A 220 13.00 1.23 9.92
CA ILE A 220 12.23 0.05 9.50
C ILE A 220 10.80 0.44 9.11
N GLN A 221 10.19 1.34 9.88
CA GLN A 221 8.86 1.85 9.60
C GLN A 221 8.83 2.68 8.31
N GLY A 222 9.76 3.62 8.13
CA GLY A 222 9.86 4.43 6.91
C GLY A 222 10.12 3.56 5.67
N LEU A 223 10.99 2.56 5.80
CA LEU A 223 11.22 1.55 4.76
C LEU A 223 9.95 0.79 4.43
N ALA A 224 9.12 0.39 5.40
CA ALA A 224 7.87 -0.33 5.13
C ALA A 224 6.75 0.57 4.57
N GLU A 225 6.63 1.78 5.09
CA GLU A 225 5.52 2.71 4.82
C GLU A 225 5.74 3.57 3.57
N SER A 226 6.95 3.62 3.03
CA SER A 226 7.19 4.33 1.78
C SER A 226 6.86 3.55 0.52
N ASN A 227 6.44 4.24 -0.53
CA ASN A 227 6.09 3.60 -1.80
C ASN A 227 7.34 3.22 -2.60
N VAL A 228 8.42 4.00 -2.48
CA VAL A 228 9.70 3.77 -3.15
C VAL A 228 10.87 4.10 -2.24
N ILE A 229 12.00 3.42 -2.45
CA ILE A 229 13.26 3.70 -1.77
C ILE A 229 14.23 4.31 -2.79
N VAL A 230 14.90 5.39 -2.41
CA VAL A 230 16.05 5.93 -3.18
C VAL A 230 17.28 5.74 -2.31
N ALA A 231 18.25 4.95 -2.76
CA ALA A 231 19.43 4.63 -1.98
C ALA A 231 20.71 5.16 -2.65
N GLU A 232 21.42 6.04 -1.95
CA GLU A 232 22.73 6.55 -2.34
C GLU A 232 23.80 5.62 -1.76
N ILE A 233 24.53 4.93 -2.63
CA ILE A 233 25.44 3.82 -2.29
C ILE A 233 26.89 4.07 -2.68
N SER A 234 27.26 5.33 -2.95
CA SER A 234 28.65 5.70 -3.25
C SER A 234 29.62 5.43 -2.10
N PRO A 235 29.31 5.83 -0.84
CA PRO A 235 30.17 5.53 0.28
C PRO A 235 29.98 4.07 0.69
N THR A 236 31.07 3.42 1.11
CA THR A 236 30.98 2.09 1.72
C THR A 236 30.46 2.22 3.14
N ASN A 237 29.14 2.39 3.30
CA ASN A 237 28.47 2.62 4.57
C ASN A 237 27.62 1.41 4.97
N ALA A 238 28.00 0.76 6.08
CA ALA A 238 27.33 -0.45 6.56
C ALA A 238 25.84 -0.23 6.90
N ASN A 239 25.46 0.97 7.36
CA ASN A 239 24.06 1.29 7.67
C ASN A 239 23.23 1.38 6.39
N VAL A 240 23.74 2.06 5.36
CA VAL A 240 23.09 2.14 4.05
C VAL A 240 22.87 0.75 3.45
N PHE A 241 23.87 -0.14 3.52
CA PHE A 241 23.72 -1.51 3.01
C PHE A 241 22.76 -2.36 3.85
N TYR A 242 22.71 -2.16 5.15
CA TYR A 242 21.73 -2.82 6.01
C TYR A 242 20.30 -2.41 5.64
N GLU A 243 20.06 -1.10 5.51
CA GLU A 243 18.77 -0.53 5.11
C GLU A 243 18.36 -0.98 3.70
N LEU A 244 19.30 -1.00 2.76
CA LEU A 244 19.10 -1.51 1.41
C LEU A 244 18.74 -3.00 1.40
N GLY A 245 19.45 -3.81 2.17
CA GLY A 245 19.16 -5.24 2.33
C GLY A 245 17.75 -5.48 2.90
N TYR A 246 17.35 -4.68 3.89
CA TYR A 246 16.00 -4.74 4.45
C TYR A 246 14.93 -4.31 3.43
N ALA A 247 15.17 -3.25 2.66
CA ALA A 247 14.29 -2.83 1.57
C ALA A 247 14.10 -3.92 0.51
N HIS A 248 15.18 -4.61 0.12
CA HIS A 248 15.13 -5.76 -0.79
C HIS A 248 14.32 -6.92 -0.20
N ALA A 249 14.48 -7.21 1.10
CA ALA A 249 13.72 -8.26 1.77
C ALA A 249 12.21 -7.95 1.83
N LEU A 250 11.83 -6.67 1.85
CA LEU A 250 10.44 -6.20 1.73
C LEU A 250 9.94 -6.12 0.28
N HIS A 251 10.76 -6.50 -0.69
CA HIS A 251 10.46 -6.38 -2.12
C HIS A 251 10.11 -4.95 -2.56
N LYS A 252 10.71 -3.94 -1.90
CA LYS A 252 10.50 -2.55 -2.27
C LYS A 252 11.03 -2.25 -3.67
N PRO A 253 10.36 -1.37 -4.44
CA PRO A 253 11.01 -0.75 -5.58
C PRO A 253 12.12 0.16 -5.06
N VAL A 254 13.36 -0.12 -5.47
CA VAL A 254 14.55 0.63 -5.05
C VAL A 254 15.23 1.25 -6.26
N ILE A 255 15.51 2.54 -6.19
CA ILE A 255 16.35 3.27 -7.14
C ILE A 255 17.73 3.45 -6.50
N LEU A 256 18.76 2.88 -7.11
CA LEU A 256 20.14 3.00 -6.64
C LEU A 256 20.86 4.15 -7.33
N LEU A 257 21.55 4.99 -6.54
CA LEU A 257 22.39 6.09 -7.00
C LEU A 257 23.84 5.82 -6.61
N ALA A 258 24.78 6.03 -7.52
CA ALA A 258 26.21 5.96 -7.23
C ALA A 258 27.02 6.97 -8.03
N GLU A 259 28.10 7.49 -7.46
CA GLU A 259 29.05 8.35 -8.14
C GLU A 259 29.76 7.53 -9.23
N GLN A 260 29.97 8.16 -10.38
CA GLN A 260 30.68 7.56 -11.49
C GLN A 260 32.12 7.18 -11.09
N GLY A 261 32.56 6.00 -11.51
CA GLY A 261 33.88 5.45 -11.18
C GLY A 261 33.95 4.71 -9.84
N ARG A 262 32.84 4.64 -9.08
CA ARG A 262 32.77 3.79 -7.89
C ARG A 262 32.65 2.31 -8.27
N GLN A 263 33.47 1.48 -7.62
CA GLN A 263 33.35 0.04 -7.70
C GLN A 263 32.31 -0.42 -6.67
N LEU A 264 31.23 -1.05 -7.17
CA LEU A 264 30.18 -1.56 -6.32
C LEU A 264 30.56 -2.93 -5.72
N PRO A 265 30.16 -3.23 -4.47
CA PRO A 265 30.23 -4.58 -3.91
C PRO A 265 29.55 -5.61 -4.80
N PHE A 266 30.07 -6.85 -4.81
CA PHE A 266 29.57 -7.93 -5.65
C PHE A 266 28.06 -8.14 -5.51
N ASP A 267 27.56 -8.16 -4.26
CA ASP A 267 26.15 -8.44 -3.94
C ASP A 267 25.16 -7.43 -4.53
N ILE A 268 25.61 -6.20 -4.83
CA ILE A 268 24.77 -5.16 -5.43
C ILE A 268 25.14 -4.79 -6.86
N SER A 269 26.23 -5.36 -7.39
CA SER A 269 26.75 -5.04 -8.73
C SER A 269 25.83 -5.46 -9.89
N GLY A 270 24.91 -6.39 -9.65
CA GLY A 270 23.93 -6.86 -10.63
C GLY A 270 22.67 -5.99 -10.74
N TYR A 271 22.47 -5.00 -9.86
CA TYR A 271 21.31 -4.12 -9.90
C TYR A 271 21.50 -2.98 -10.89
N ARG A 272 20.40 -2.43 -11.42
CA ARG A 272 20.44 -1.19 -12.20
C ARG A 272 20.75 -0.02 -11.26
N VAL A 273 21.74 0.78 -11.63
CA VAL A 273 22.23 1.90 -10.84
C VAL A 273 22.32 3.14 -11.73
N ILE A 274 21.81 4.27 -11.24
CA ILE A 274 22.02 5.56 -11.86
C ILE A 274 23.40 6.05 -11.43
N PHE A 275 24.37 5.96 -12.34
CA PHE A 275 25.68 6.55 -12.13
C PHE A 275 25.65 8.05 -12.43
N TYR A 276 26.11 8.87 -11.49
CA TYR A 276 26.11 10.33 -11.61
C TYR A 276 27.51 10.93 -11.42
N GLU A 277 27.75 12.07 -12.08
CA GLU A 277 28.92 12.90 -11.83
C GLU A 277 28.57 13.94 -10.76
N ASN A 278 29.34 14.00 -9.68
CA ASN A 278 29.17 14.99 -8.61
C ASN A 278 29.75 16.36 -9.05
N ALA A 279 29.15 16.94 -10.08
CA ALA A 279 29.53 18.22 -10.69
C ALA A 279 28.27 18.91 -11.26
N ILE A 280 28.34 20.23 -11.46
CA ILE A 280 27.20 21.04 -11.97
C ILE A 280 26.59 20.44 -13.24
N ARG A 281 27.42 19.94 -14.15
CA ARG A 281 26.97 19.33 -15.42
C ARG A 281 26.25 17.99 -15.21
N GLY A 282 26.60 17.23 -14.18
CA GLY A 282 26.01 15.93 -13.87
C GLY A 282 24.60 16.03 -13.27
N LYS A 283 24.27 17.15 -12.63
CA LYS A 283 22.98 17.40 -11.96
C LYS A 283 21.77 17.14 -12.86
N SER A 284 21.70 17.78 -14.02
CA SER A 284 20.54 17.66 -14.92
C SER A 284 20.37 16.24 -15.49
N GLY A 285 21.48 15.52 -15.69
CA GLY A 285 21.47 14.12 -16.10
C GLY A 285 20.88 13.21 -15.03
N LEU A 286 21.26 13.43 -13.77
CA LEU A 286 20.72 12.70 -12.62
C LEU A 286 19.23 12.99 -12.41
N GLU A 287 18.82 14.25 -12.43
CA GLU A 287 17.41 14.66 -12.32
C GLU A 287 16.55 13.98 -13.40
N THR A 288 17.04 13.95 -14.64
CA THR A 288 16.34 13.32 -15.76
C THR A 288 16.16 11.81 -15.54
N GLN A 289 17.24 11.10 -15.18
CA GLN A 289 17.18 9.66 -14.96
C GLN A 289 16.33 9.29 -13.73
N LEU A 290 16.47 10.05 -12.63
CA LEU A 290 15.66 9.86 -11.43
C LEU A 290 14.18 10.07 -11.72
N ARG A 291 13.83 11.13 -12.47
CA ARG A 291 12.45 11.40 -12.90
C ARG A 291 11.87 10.26 -13.73
N GLN A 292 12.67 9.68 -14.63
CA GLN A 292 12.24 8.53 -15.46
C GLN A 292 11.93 7.30 -14.61
N HIS A 293 12.82 6.94 -13.68
CA HIS A 293 12.63 5.79 -12.79
C HIS A 293 11.44 5.98 -11.83
N LEU A 294 11.30 7.16 -11.24
CA LEU A 294 10.15 7.47 -10.38
C LEU A 294 8.84 7.41 -11.19
N SER A 295 8.82 7.99 -12.39
CA SER A 295 7.63 7.96 -13.26
C SER A 295 7.23 6.54 -13.65
N SER A 296 8.18 5.63 -13.91
CA SER A 296 7.85 4.23 -14.22
C SER A 296 7.23 3.47 -13.04
N ILE A 297 7.46 3.91 -11.80
CA ILE A 297 6.90 3.26 -10.61
C ILE A 297 5.46 3.75 -10.35
N PHE A 298 5.15 5.01 -10.65
CA PHE A 298 3.88 5.63 -10.28
C PHE A 298 2.88 5.86 -11.42
N ASN A 299 3.31 5.79 -12.69
CA ASN A 299 2.45 6.02 -13.87
C ASN A 299 2.00 4.73 -14.59
N GLU A 300 2.23 3.56 -13.98
CA GLU A 300 1.60 2.28 -14.36
C GLU A 300 0.30 2.06 -13.54
#